data_AF-A0AAJ6YH12-F1
#
_entry.id   AF-A0AAJ6YH12-F1
#
_cell.length_a   1.000
_cell.length_b   1.000
_cell.length_c   1.000
_cell.angle_alpha   90.00
_cell.angle_beta   90.00
_cell.angle_gamma   90.00
#
_symmetry.space_group_name_H-M   'P 1'
#
loop_
_entity.id
_entity.type
_entity.pdbx_description
1 polymer ?
#
loop_
_entity_poly.entity_id
_entity_poly.type
_entity_poly.pdbx_seq_one_letter_code
_entity_poly.pdbx_strand_id
1 'polypeptide(L)'
;MMANAEAAMGRQSGENTSWRKNIISQLRDRNRTQTQCFYDLISLHNRLFDNANTLRGEKLQLSIANEKLRCEVSSGIPSSGANAALEAKLLAQADELTMLHRRRGEHTQQIVDLNNKVQEVMKALQIKESSLAESIEMNTNLNSEIKRCISKERELENVNQMLKDEHQALQLAFASLEDKLRKAQEENRQLVDRLIKYKAKDAEKMNEENDNFLNESFTSPTAFLMHSISKFGKRQAKMQKELEDAAKDTRPASPDRINLKEGTANLTMSVPTEVSIKFNAHEGEVNAVRWSPTDRILATGGADRKVKLWDITKGN
;
A
#
# COMPACT_ATOMS: atom_id res chain seq x y z
N MET A 1 22.89 -20.98 36.20
CA MET A 1 22.14 -19.79 36.65
C MET A 1 22.94 -18.47 36.66
N MET A 2 24.21 -18.42 36.25
CA MET A 2 25.00 -17.16 36.25
C MET A 2 25.02 -16.37 34.93
N ALA A 3 24.55 -16.92 33.81
CA ALA A 3 24.55 -16.22 32.51
C ALA A 3 23.42 -15.19 32.33
N ASN A 4 22.39 -15.20 33.19
CA ASN A 4 21.25 -14.26 33.10
C ASN A 4 21.41 -12.99 33.95
N ALA A 5 22.48 -12.87 34.76
CA ALA A 5 22.69 -11.70 35.61
C ALA A 5 23.44 -10.56 34.88
N GLU A 6 24.34 -10.88 33.94
CA GLU A 6 25.10 -9.87 33.20
C GLU A 6 24.28 -9.13 32.14
N ALA A 7 23.24 -9.76 31.58
CA ALA A 7 22.34 -9.12 30.61
C ALA A 7 21.42 -8.06 31.23
N ALA A 8 21.18 -8.10 32.55
CA ALA A 8 20.33 -7.16 33.27
C ALA A 8 21.08 -5.88 33.68
N MET A 9 22.38 -5.96 34.00
CA MET A 9 23.20 -4.79 34.35
C MET A 9 23.56 -3.90 33.16
N GLY A 10 23.56 -4.44 31.93
CA GLY A 10 23.79 -3.66 30.71
C GLY A 10 22.59 -2.79 30.26
N ARG A 11 21.37 -3.08 30.73
CA ARG A 11 20.16 -2.31 30.35
C ARG A 11 19.90 -1.09 31.24
N GLN A 12 20.33 -1.10 32.50
CA GLN A 12 20.12 0.02 33.43
C GLN A 12 21.08 1.21 33.22
N SER A 13 22.25 1.00 32.59
CA SER A 13 23.19 2.08 32.25
C SER A 13 22.76 2.89 31.01
N GLY A 14 21.99 2.29 30.10
CA GLY A 14 21.46 2.95 28.91
C GLY A 14 20.39 4.00 29.22
N GLU A 15 19.47 3.71 30.14
CA GLU A 15 18.39 4.62 30.54
C GLU A 15 18.92 5.81 31.35
N ASN A 16 19.90 5.59 32.23
CA ASN A 16 20.53 6.66 33.02
C ASN A 16 21.35 7.64 32.17
N THR A 17 21.73 7.25 30.95
CA THR A 17 22.44 8.14 30.02
C THR A 17 21.47 8.91 29.11
N SER A 18 20.22 8.43 28.98
CA SER A 18 19.20 8.99 28.08
C SER A 18 18.70 10.35 28.55
N TRP A 19 18.31 10.47 29.83
CA TRP A 19 17.81 11.73 30.38
C TRP A 19 18.88 12.83 30.39
N ARG A 20 20.14 12.48 30.68
CA ARG A 20 21.27 13.42 30.65
C ARG A 20 21.53 13.97 29.25
N LYS A 21 21.49 13.11 28.22
CA LYS A 21 21.60 13.53 26.82
C LYS A 21 20.43 14.43 26.42
N ASN A 22 19.22 14.11 26.86
CA ASN A 22 18.02 14.90 26.58
C ASN A 22 18.11 16.31 27.21
N ILE A 23 18.51 16.42 28.48
CA ILE A 23 18.72 17.71 29.15
C ILE A 23 19.81 18.54 28.45
N ILE A 24 20.94 17.92 28.09
CA ILE A 24 22.01 18.63 27.36
C ILE A 24 21.51 19.14 26.00
N SER A 25 20.70 18.35 25.30
CA SER A 25 20.09 18.77 24.03
C SER A 25 19.14 19.95 24.23
N GLN A 26 18.24 19.87 25.22
CA GLN A 26 17.30 20.95 25.54
C GLN A 26 18.02 22.23 25.98
N LEU A 27 19.10 22.13 26.75
CA LEU A 27 19.93 23.27 27.14
C LEU A 27 20.66 23.89 25.95
N ARG A 28 21.15 23.07 25.01
CA ARG A 28 21.76 23.59 23.77
C ARG A 28 20.74 24.30 22.89
N ASP A 29 19.55 23.73 22.71
CA ASP A 29 18.49 24.36 21.92
C ASP A 29 17.98 25.64 22.59
N ARG A 30 17.83 25.64 23.92
CA ARG A 30 17.52 26.85 24.69
C ARG A 30 18.60 27.91 24.52
N ASN A 31 19.88 27.57 24.68
CA ASN A 31 20.96 28.54 24.51
C ASN A 31 21.02 29.06 23.05
N ARG A 32 20.78 28.20 22.06
CA ARG A 32 20.72 28.59 20.65
C ARG A 32 19.57 29.54 20.35
N THR A 33 18.41 29.37 20.98
CA THR A 33 17.21 30.18 20.72
C THR A 33 17.13 31.43 21.60
N GLN A 34 17.51 31.33 22.87
CA GLN A 34 17.32 32.37 23.89
C GLN A 34 18.60 33.12 24.24
N THR A 35 19.79 32.58 24.01
CA THR A 35 21.06 33.25 24.37
C THR A 35 21.77 33.79 23.13
N GLN A 36 21.79 33.00 22.05
CA GLN A 36 22.47 33.40 20.82
C GLN A 36 21.89 34.68 20.19
N CYS A 37 20.57 34.88 20.31
CA CYS A 37 19.89 36.08 19.80
C CYS A 37 20.30 37.38 20.52
N PHE A 38 20.81 37.29 21.75
CA PHE A 38 21.29 38.45 22.51
C PHE A 38 22.82 38.56 22.53
N TYR A 39 23.54 37.66 21.84
CA TYR A 39 25.00 37.66 21.84
C TYR A 39 25.57 39.00 21.37
N ASP A 40 25.04 39.54 20.26
CA ASP A 40 25.49 40.81 19.69
C ASP A 40 25.17 41.99 20.62
N LEU A 41 24.00 41.96 21.27
CA LEU A 41 23.58 42.99 22.21
C LEU A 41 24.48 43.01 23.46
N ILE A 42 24.81 41.83 24.00
CA ILE A 42 25.71 41.69 25.17
C ILE A 42 27.12 42.12 24.79
N SER A 43 27.61 41.73 23.61
CA SER A 43 28.91 42.16 23.09
C SER A 43 29.00 43.68 22.93
N LEU A 44 27.97 44.30 22.33
CA LEU A 44 27.85 45.75 22.20
C LEU A 44 27.81 46.45 23.56
N HIS A 45 27.05 45.92 24.51
CA HIS A 45 26.96 46.47 25.87
C HIS A 45 28.32 46.44 26.57
N ASN A 46 29.02 45.30 26.53
CA ASN A 46 30.35 45.17 27.13
C ASN A 46 31.35 46.15 26.50
N ARG A 47 31.34 46.29 25.17
CA ARG A 47 32.19 47.24 24.46
C ARG A 47 31.89 48.70 24.82
N LEU A 48 30.61 49.05 24.96
CA LEU A 48 30.19 50.38 25.41
C LEU A 48 30.61 50.63 26.86
N PHE A 49 30.48 49.62 27.71
CA PHE A 49 30.88 49.68 29.11
C PHE A 49 32.39 49.91 29.26
N ASP A 50 33.21 49.17 28.52
CA ASP A 50 34.66 49.34 28.49
C ASP A 50 35.05 50.73 27.99
N ASN A 51 34.45 51.20 26.89
CA ASN A 51 34.66 52.55 26.38
C ASN A 51 34.29 53.63 27.40
N ALA A 52 33.16 53.48 28.10
CA ALA A 52 32.73 54.41 29.13
C ALA A 52 33.69 54.45 30.32
N ASN A 53 34.32 53.31 30.66
CA ASN A 53 35.34 53.25 31.70
C ASN A 53 36.65 53.91 31.25
N THR A 54 37.08 53.68 30.01
CA THR A 54 38.28 54.34 29.44
C THR A 54 38.12 55.86 29.42
N LEU A 55 36.99 56.37 28.89
CA LEU A 55 36.70 57.80 28.86
C LEU A 55 36.62 58.42 30.27
N ARG A 56 36.13 57.66 31.26
CA ARG A 56 36.12 58.09 32.66
C ARG A 56 37.53 58.21 33.22
N GLY A 57 38.43 57.30 32.86
CA GLY A 57 39.85 57.35 33.20
C GLY A 57 40.56 58.55 32.56
N GLU A 58 40.33 58.80 31.27
CA GLU A 58 40.89 59.96 30.56
C GLU A 58 40.39 61.28 31.14
N LYS A 59 39.08 61.39 31.44
CA LYS A 59 38.51 62.57 32.09
C LYS A 59 39.16 62.85 33.45
N LEU A 60 39.43 61.81 34.23
CA LEU A 60 40.14 61.95 35.50
C LEU A 60 41.57 62.44 35.29
N GLN A 61 42.30 61.89 34.31
CA GLN A 61 43.65 62.37 33.99
C GLN A 61 43.67 63.83 33.53
N LEU A 62 42.75 64.23 32.65
CA LEU A 62 42.62 65.62 32.21
C LEU A 62 42.26 66.57 33.35
N SER A 63 41.45 66.11 34.32
CA SER A 63 41.16 66.89 35.52
C SER A 63 42.42 67.11 36.37
N ILE A 64 43.23 66.08 36.56
CA ILE A 64 44.50 66.17 37.31
C ILE A 64 45.49 67.08 36.57
N ALA A 65 45.59 66.96 35.25
CA ALA A 65 46.46 67.80 34.43
C ALA A 65 46.04 69.28 34.47
N ASN A 66 44.73 69.57 34.39
CA ASN A 66 44.21 70.93 34.52
C ASN A 66 44.50 71.52 35.90
N GLU A 67 44.40 70.73 36.97
CA GLU A 67 44.72 71.21 38.31
C GLU A 67 46.21 71.55 38.45
N LYS A 68 47.10 70.71 37.88
CA LYS A 68 48.53 71.00 37.80
C LYS A 68 48.82 72.29 37.00
N LEU A 69 48.19 72.46 35.84
CA LEU A 69 48.33 73.66 35.03
C LEU A 69 47.79 74.91 35.74
N ARG A 70 46.71 74.80 36.52
CA ARG A 70 46.22 75.91 37.36
C ARG A 70 47.25 76.32 38.41
N CYS A 71 47.96 75.36 39.01
CA CYS A 71 49.06 75.65 39.93
C CYS A 71 50.23 76.35 39.21
N GLU A 72 50.55 75.95 37.98
CA GLU A 72 51.62 76.58 37.19
C GLU A 72 51.27 77.99 36.70
N VAL A 73 50.02 78.25 36.30
CA VAL A 73 49.56 79.59 35.88
C VAL A 73 49.56 80.59 37.05
N SER A 74 49.41 80.13 38.28
CA SER A 74 49.58 80.96 39.49
C SER A 74 51.01 81.50 39.67
N SER A 75 52.00 80.98 38.94
CA SER A 75 53.41 81.36 39.08
C SER A 75 53.89 82.46 38.12
N GLY A 76 52.98 83.07 37.34
CA GLY A 76 53.14 84.41 36.75
C GLY A 76 54.51 84.75 36.15
N ILE A 77 54.87 84.14 35.03
CA ILE A 77 56.03 84.57 34.21
C ILE A 77 55.54 84.82 32.77
N PRO A 78 55.58 86.06 32.26
CA PRO A 78 55.36 86.33 30.86
C PRO A 78 56.69 86.20 30.09
N SER A 79 56.74 85.22 29.18
CA SER A 79 57.89 84.96 28.30
C SER A 79 57.67 85.56 26.91
N SER A 80 58.68 86.31 26.46
CA SER A 80 58.83 86.89 25.11
C SER A 80 58.90 85.83 23.98
N GLY A 81 58.91 84.53 24.31
CA GLY A 81 58.84 83.42 23.35
C GLY A 81 57.42 83.08 22.85
N ALA A 82 56.39 83.80 23.31
CA ALA A 82 54.99 83.50 22.98
C ALA A 82 54.69 83.49 21.48
N ASN A 83 55.29 84.38 20.70
CA ASN A 83 55.07 84.43 19.25
C ASN A 83 55.71 83.25 18.51
N ALA A 84 56.95 82.88 18.83
CA ALA A 84 57.59 81.69 18.25
C ALA A 84 56.86 80.40 18.68
N ALA A 85 56.33 80.36 19.91
CA ALA A 85 55.51 79.24 20.39
C ALA A 85 54.14 79.17 19.70
N LEU A 86 53.54 80.31 19.33
CA LEU A 86 52.30 80.37 18.56
C LEU A 86 52.52 79.92 17.11
N GLU A 87 53.61 80.36 16.47
CA GLU A 87 53.98 79.91 15.12
C GLU A 87 54.28 78.40 15.07
N ALA A 88 54.99 77.86 16.06
CA ALA A 88 55.23 76.42 16.18
C ALA A 88 53.93 75.61 16.38
N LYS A 89 52.97 76.15 17.15
CA LYS A 89 51.64 75.53 17.31
C LYS A 89 50.83 75.57 16.02
N LEU A 90 50.90 76.67 15.26
CA LEU A 90 50.25 76.80 13.95
C LEU A 90 50.78 75.76 12.96
N LEU A 91 52.11 75.55 12.93
CA LEU A 91 52.72 74.53 12.10
C LEU A 91 52.31 73.11 12.52
N ALA A 92 52.34 72.82 13.83
CA ALA A 92 51.91 71.52 14.36
C ALA A 92 50.42 71.22 14.05
N GLN A 93 49.55 72.24 14.13
CA GLN A 93 48.15 72.10 13.74
C GLN A 93 47.98 71.85 12.23
N ALA A 94 48.81 72.48 11.39
CA ALA A 94 48.79 72.23 9.94
C ALA A 94 49.24 70.80 9.58
N ASP A 95 50.27 70.30 10.25
CA ASP A 95 50.73 68.91 10.10
C ASP A 95 49.68 67.90 10.59
N GLU A 96 49.05 68.18 11.73
CA GLU A 96 47.97 67.36 12.28
C GLU A 96 46.76 67.30 11.32
N LEU A 97 46.37 68.45 10.74
CA LEU A 97 45.29 68.52 9.76
C LEU A 97 45.60 67.67 8.52
N THR A 98 46.85 67.71 8.06
CA THR A 98 47.30 66.94 6.89
C THR A 98 47.30 65.44 7.20
N MET A 99 47.76 65.04 8.39
CA MET A 99 47.68 63.65 8.85
C MET A 99 46.22 63.15 8.98
N LEU A 100 45.32 63.99 9.50
CA LEU A 100 43.90 63.67 9.60
C LEU A 100 43.26 63.47 8.22
N HIS A 101 43.57 64.34 7.25
CA HIS A 101 43.10 64.17 5.89
C HIS A 101 43.62 62.88 5.25
N ARG A 102 44.89 62.52 5.48
CA ARG A 102 45.44 61.24 5.01
C ARG A 102 44.72 60.04 5.63
N ARG A 103 44.57 59.99 6.96
CA ARG A 103 43.84 58.91 7.65
C ARG A 103 42.38 58.82 7.19
N ARG A 104 41.72 59.96 6.99
CA ARG A 104 40.35 60.01 6.46
C ARG A 104 40.28 59.38 5.06
N GLY A 105 41.27 59.65 4.19
CA GLY A 105 41.38 59.00 2.88
C GLY A 105 41.56 57.48 3.01
N GLU A 106 42.46 57.03 3.88
CA GLU A 106 42.70 55.61 4.16
C GLU A 106 41.43 54.90 4.65
N HIS A 107 40.71 55.48 5.62
CA HIS A 107 39.44 54.94 6.09
C HIS A 107 38.35 54.94 5.01
N THR A 108 38.30 55.97 4.18
CA THR A 108 37.36 56.02 3.04
C THR A 108 37.63 54.87 2.08
N GLN A 109 38.90 54.60 1.76
CA GLN A 109 39.28 53.46 0.91
C GLN A 109 38.92 52.12 1.56
N GLN A 110 39.22 51.95 2.85
CA GLN A 110 38.85 50.73 3.60
C GLN A 110 37.34 50.47 3.58
N ILE A 111 36.52 51.52 3.70
CA ILE A 111 35.06 51.41 3.60
C ILE A 111 34.65 50.92 2.21
N VAL A 112 35.24 51.45 1.14
CA VAL A 112 34.96 51.02 -0.24
C VAL A 112 35.34 49.55 -0.44
N ASP A 113 36.53 49.15 0.01
CA ASP A 113 37.01 47.78 -0.13
C ASP A 113 36.13 46.79 0.64
N LEU A 114 35.74 47.12 1.87
CA LEU A 114 34.82 46.32 2.68
C LEU A 114 33.44 46.23 2.02
N ASN A 115 32.93 47.32 1.45
CA ASN A 115 31.64 47.31 0.77
C ASN A 115 31.67 46.41 -0.48
N ASN A 116 32.74 46.46 -1.26
CA ASN A 116 32.97 45.54 -2.37
C ASN A 116 33.03 44.09 -1.89
N LYS A 117 33.71 43.81 -0.79
CA LYS A 117 33.78 42.47 -0.20
C LYS A 117 32.42 41.95 0.24
N VAL A 118 31.62 42.81 0.87
CA VAL A 118 30.24 42.48 1.26
C VAL A 118 29.41 42.16 0.02
N GLN A 119 29.49 42.97 -1.04
CA GLN A 119 28.77 42.70 -2.29
C GLN A 119 29.18 41.37 -2.95
N GLU A 120 30.48 41.04 -2.96
CA GLU A 120 30.96 39.75 -3.46
C GLU A 120 30.37 38.58 -2.67
N VAL A 121 30.41 38.67 -1.33
CA VAL A 121 29.86 37.64 -0.44
C VAL A 121 28.34 37.52 -0.60
N MET A 122 27.62 38.63 -0.73
CA MET A 122 26.18 38.63 -0.97
C MET A 122 25.82 37.93 -2.29
N LYS A 123 26.55 38.20 -3.37
CA LYS A 123 26.36 37.51 -4.66
C LYS A 123 26.65 36.01 -4.55
N ALA A 124 27.74 35.64 -3.87
CA ALA A 124 28.08 34.24 -3.66
C ALA A 124 27.03 33.51 -2.81
N LEU A 125 26.51 34.18 -1.76
CA LEU A 125 25.43 33.66 -0.93
C LEU A 125 24.16 33.44 -1.75
N GLN A 126 23.76 34.40 -2.57
CA GLN A 126 22.56 34.29 -3.41
C GLN A 126 22.64 33.10 -4.38
N ILE A 127 23.80 32.86 -4.99
CA ILE A 127 24.01 31.68 -5.87
C ILE A 127 23.92 30.37 -5.08
N LYS A 128 24.43 30.35 -3.85
CA LYS A 128 24.33 29.16 -2.99
C LYS A 128 22.90 28.93 -2.51
N GLU A 129 22.15 29.99 -2.21
CA GLU A 129 20.74 29.90 -1.84
C GLU A 129 19.89 29.38 -3.00
N SER A 130 20.12 29.83 -4.24
CA SER A 130 19.40 29.29 -5.41
C SER A 130 19.71 27.82 -5.66
N SER A 131 20.99 27.44 -5.61
CA SER A 131 21.41 26.03 -5.77
C SER A 131 20.88 25.13 -4.65
N LEU A 132 20.81 25.64 -3.43
CA LEU A 132 20.20 24.92 -2.31
C LEU A 132 18.68 24.75 -2.51
N ALA A 133 17.99 25.78 -2.98
CA ALA A 133 16.55 25.71 -3.28
C ALA A 133 16.25 24.66 -4.36
N GLU A 134 17.02 24.64 -5.45
CA GLU A 134 16.91 23.61 -6.50
C GLU A 134 17.14 22.20 -5.95
N SER A 135 18.15 22.04 -5.08
CA SER A 135 18.43 20.75 -4.44
C SER A 135 17.31 20.30 -3.50
N ILE A 136 16.67 21.24 -2.78
CA ILE A 136 15.52 20.96 -1.93
C ILE A 136 14.34 20.52 -2.79
N GLU A 137 14.04 21.23 -3.87
CA GLU A 137 12.96 20.89 -4.79
C GLU A 137 13.16 19.49 -5.39
N MET A 138 14.38 19.18 -5.86
CA MET A 138 14.72 17.85 -6.35
C MET A 138 14.51 16.77 -5.28
N ASN A 139 14.92 17.01 -4.03
CA ASN A 139 14.66 16.09 -2.93
C ASN A 139 13.16 15.92 -2.65
N THR A 140 12.36 16.98 -2.74
CA THR A 140 10.90 16.85 -2.56
C THR A 140 10.26 16.03 -3.67
N ASN A 141 10.71 16.19 -4.91
CA ASN A 141 10.25 15.42 -6.05
C ASN A 141 10.61 13.94 -5.90
N LEU A 142 11.87 13.62 -5.61
CA LEU A 142 12.31 12.24 -5.36
C LEU A 142 11.55 11.58 -4.21
N ASN A 143 11.30 12.32 -3.11
CA ASN A 143 10.49 11.80 -2.00
C ASN A 143 9.04 11.51 -2.43
N SER A 144 8.46 12.33 -3.31
CA SER A 144 7.12 12.07 -3.85
C SER A 144 7.10 10.81 -4.73
N GLU A 145 8.14 10.58 -5.53
CA GLU A 145 8.27 9.38 -6.36
C GLU A 145 8.45 8.12 -5.54
N ILE A 146 9.29 8.18 -4.49
CA ILE A 146 9.46 7.08 -3.54
C ILE A 146 8.12 6.71 -2.90
N LYS A 147 7.34 7.69 -2.43
CA LYS A 147 5.99 7.44 -1.86
C LYS A 147 5.06 6.78 -2.87
N ARG A 148 5.09 7.21 -4.13
CA ARG A 148 4.29 6.60 -5.21
C ARG A 148 4.70 5.16 -5.47
N CYS A 149 6.00 4.88 -5.53
CA CYS A 149 6.52 3.51 -5.70
C CYS A 149 6.08 2.60 -4.55
N ILE A 150 6.19 3.07 -3.29
CA ILE A 150 5.74 2.32 -2.11
C ILE A 150 4.24 2.01 -2.17
N SER A 151 3.41 2.96 -2.62
CA SER A 151 1.96 2.71 -2.79
C SER A 151 1.71 1.60 -3.82
N LYS A 152 2.41 1.67 -4.96
CA LYS A 152 2.27 0.69 -6.03
C LYS A 152 2.77 -0.70 -5.64
N GLU A 153 3.85 -0.76 -4.87
CA GLU A 153 4.36 -2.01 -4.31
C GLU A 153 3.33 -2.66 -3.39
N ARG A 154 2.72 -1.88 -2.48
CA ARG A 154 1.65 -2.37 -1.60
C ARG A 154 0.41 -2.84 -2.38
N GLU A 155 0.01 -2.11 -3.42
CA GLU A 155 -1.09 -2.53 -4.29
C GLU A 155 -0.80 -3.86 -4.99
N LEU A 156 0.43 -4.04 -5.50
CA LEU A 156 0.86 -5.28 -6.14
C LEU A 156 0.93 -6.44 -5.14
N GLU A 157 1.41 -6.21 -3.91
CA GLU A 157 1.42 -7.20 -2.84
C GLU A 157 0.00 -7.68 -2.50
N ASN A 158 -0.95 -6.74 -2.40
CA ASN A 158 -2.36 -7.07 -2.14
C ASN A 158 -2.95 -7.92 -3.27
N VAL A 159 -2.72 -7.55 -4.53
CA VAL A 159 -3.18 -8.34 -5.69
C VAL A 159 -2.54 -9.72 -5.70
N ASN A 160 -1.25 -9.82 -5.41
CA ASN A 160 -0.56 -11.10 -5.31
C ASN A 160 -1.15 -11.99 -4.22
N GLN A 161 -1.51 -11.41 -3.08
CA GLN A 161 -2.15 -12.16 -2.00
C GLN A 161 -3.54 -12.66 -2.42
N MET A 162 -4.37 -11.82 -3.05
CA MET A 162 -5.67 -12.25 -3.57
C MET A 162 -5.54 -13.40 -4.57
N LEU A 163 -4.58 -13.31 -5.51
CA LEU A 163 -4.33 -14.38 -6.48
C LEU A 163 -3.90 -15.70 -5.82
N LYS A 164 -3.11 -15.65 -4.74
CA LYS A 164 -2.74 -16.84 -3.97
C LYS A 164 -3.96 -17.47 -3.30
N ASP A 165 -4.83 -16.64 -2.73
CA ASP A 165 -6.04 -17.12 -2.05
C ASP A 165 -7.02 -17.73 -3.05
N GLU A 166 -7.23 -17.11 -4.21
CA GLU A 166 -8.01 -17.66 -5.32
C GLU A 166 -7.43 -18.99 -5.83
N HIS A 167 -6.11 -19.06 -5.99
CA HIS A 167 -5.44 -20.29 -6.41
C HIS A 167 -5.66 -21.43 -5.41
N GLN A 168 -5.54 -21.15 -4.11
CA GLN A 168 -5.81 -22.14 -3.06
C GLN A 168 -7.27 -22.59 -3.06
N ALA A 169 -8.21 -21.66 -3.21
CA ALA A 169 -9.64 -21.99 -3.32
C ALA A 169 -9.93 -22.91 -4.52
N LEU A 170 -9.32 -22.61 -5.68
CA LEU A 170 -9.43 -23.44 -6.87
C LEU A 170 -8.81 -24.82 -6.65
N GLN A 171 -7.63 -24.92 -6.05
CA GLN A 171 -7.02 -26.22 -5.74
C GLN A 171 -7.92 -27.10 -4.86
N LEU A 172 -8.55 -26.53 -3.83
CA LEU A 172 -9.49 -27.25 -2.97
C LEU A 172 -10.74 -27.68 -3.76
N ALA A 173 -11.25 -26.83 -4.64
CA ALA A 173 -12.37 -27.17 -5.51
C ALA A 173 -12.03 -28.30 -6.49
N PHE A 174 -10.84 -28.27 -7.09
CA PHE A 174 -10.34 -29.33 -7.96
C PHE A 174 -10.22 -30.66 -7.22
N ALA A 175 -9.62 -30.68 -6.03
CA ALA A 175 -9.51 -31.89 -5.21
C ALA A 175 -10.90 -32.49 -4.89
N SER A 176 -11.87 -31.63 -4.54
CA SER A 176 -13.27 -32.05 -4.31
C SER A 176 -13.93 -32.65 -5.56
N LEU A 177 -13.65 -32.09 -6.74
CA LEU A 177 -14.15 -32.63 -8.01
C LEU A 177 -13.49 -33.95 -8.38
N GLU A 178 -12.19 -34.11 -8.15
CA GLU A 178 -11.48 -35.38 -8.36
C GLU A 178 -12.04 -36.49 -7.48
N ASP A 179 -12.34 -36.20 -6.22
CA ASP A 179 -12.97 -37.16 -5.31
C ASP A 179 -14.37 -37.57 -5.80
N LYS A 180 -15.18 -36.62 -6.29
CA LYS A 180 -16.50 -36.91 -6.88
C LYS A 180 -16.37 -37.76 -8.13
N LEU A 181 -15.42 -37.46 -8.99
CA LEU A 181 -15.15 -38.25 -10.20
C LEU A 181 -14.75 -39.68 -9.84
N ARG A 182 -13.86 -39.84 -8.86
CA ARG A 182 -13.43 -41.17 -8.38
C ARG A 182 -14.61 -41.98 -7.83
N LYS A 183 -15.49 -41.36 -7.04
CA LYS A 183 -16.72 -42.01 -6.53
C LYS A 183 -17.66 -42.42 -7.66
N ALA A 184 -17.91 -41.55 -8.63
CA ALA A 184 -18.76 -41.87 -9.78
C ALA A 184 -18.18 -43.00 -10.64
N GLN A 185 -16.84 -43.04 -10.82
CA GLN A 185 -16.16 -44.13 -11.52
C GLN A 185 -16.29 -45.46 -10.78
N GLU A 186 -16.17 -45.43 -9.45
CA GLU A 186 -16.36 -46.61 -8.59
C GLU A 186 -17.79 -47.16 -8.71
N GLU A 187 -18.80 -46.29 -8.61
CA GLU A 187 -20.20 -46.66 -8.76
C GLU A 187 -20.47 -47.28 -10.14
N ASN A 188 -19.93 -46.69 -11.21
CA ASN A 188 -20.07 -47.22 -12.56
C ASN A 188 -19.44 -48.62 -12.67
N ARG A 189 -18.22 -48.82 -12.13
CA ARG A 189 -17.57 -50.13 -12.10
C ARG A 189 -18.43 -51.17 -11.38
N GLN A 190 -18.98 -50.83 -10.22
CA GLN A 190 -19.84 -51.73 -9.46
C GLN A 190 -21.13 -52.10 -10.22
N LEU A 191 -21.71 -51.15 -10.96
CA LEU A 191 -22.89 -51.41 -11.80
C LEU A 191 -22.55 -52.33 -12.97
N VAL A 192 -21.41 -52.11 -13.63
CA VAL A 192 -20.92 -52.98 -14.71
C VAL A 192 -20.66 -54.39 -14.20
N ASP A 193 -19.97 -54.55 -13.06
CA ASP A 193 -19.71 -55.85 -12.45
C ASP A 193 -21.01 -56.59 -12.10
N ARG A 194 -22.00 -55.87 -11.57
CA ARG A 194 -23.33 -56.44 -11.29
C ARG A 194 -24.04 -56.87 -12.56
N LEU A 195 -23.96 -56.07 -13.64
CA LEU A 195 -24.55 -56.40 -14.93
C LEU A 195 -23.91 -57.65 -15.53
N ILE A 196 -22.58 -57.77 -15.47
CA ILE A 196 -21.84 -58.96 -15.93
C ILE A 196 -22.30 -60.19 -15.14
N LYS A 197 -22.42 -60.11 -13.81
CA LYS A 197 -22.91 -61.21 -12.98
C LYS A 197 -24.32 -61.65 -13.37
N TYR A 198 -25.23 -60.71 -13.61
CA TYR A 198 -26.59 -61.05 -14.06
C TYR A 198 -26.56 -61.72 -15.45
N LYS A 199 -25.79 -61.18 -16.40
CA LYS A 199 -25.67 -61.77 -17.73
C LYS A 199 -25.01 -63.14 -17.73
N ALA A 200 -24.02 -63.38 -16.88
CA ALA A 200 -23.40 -64.70 -16.71
C ALA A 200 -24.42 -65.71 -16.17
N LYS A 201 -25.18 -65.34 -15.13
CA LYS A 201 -26.24 -66.18 -14.56
C LYS A 201 -27.34 -66.50 -15.56
N ASP A 202 -27.76 -65.51 -16.36
CA ASP A 202 -28.73 -65.72 -17.44
C ASP A 202 -28.18 -66.67 -18.51
N ALA A 203 -26.91 -66.55 -18.89
CA ALA A 203 -26.26 -67.44 -19.84
C ALA A 203 -26.13 -68.88 -19.31
N GLU A 204 -25.75 -69.06 -18.05
CA GLU A 204 -25.73 -70.36 -17.37
C GLU A 204 -27.11 -71.03 -17.41
N LYS A 205 -28.16 -70.28 -17.04
CA LYS A 205 -29.53 -70.79 -17.07
C LYS A 205 -29.97 -71.19 -18.49
N MET A 206 -29.63 -70.40 -19.50
CA MET A 206 -29.94 -70.73 -20.89
C MET A 206 -29.18 -71.99 -21.36
N ASN A 207 -27.93 -72.17 -20.92
CA ASN A 207 -27.16 -73.37 -21.20
C ASN A 207 -27.75 -74.61 -20.49
N GLU A 208 -28.14 -74.50 -19.22
CA GLU A 208 -28.84 -75.56 -18.48
C GLU A 208 -30.15 -75.95 -19.16
N GLU A 209 -30.94 -74.97 -19.63
CA GLU A 209 -32.17 -75.25 -20.39
C GLU A 209 -31.89 -75.95 -21.74
N ASN A 210 -30.80 -75.58 -22.42
CA ASN A 210 -30.37 -76.22 -23.66
C ASN A 210 -29.87 -77.65 -23.43
N ASP A 211 -29.07 -77.90 -22.40
CA ASP A 211 -28.57 -79.23 -22.03
C ASP A 211 -29.72 -80.15 -21.62
N ASN A 212 -30.68 -79.64 -20.83
CA ASN A 212 -31.90 -80.37 -20.50
C ASN A 212 -32.72 -80.70 -21.74
N PHE A 213 -32.84 -79.77 -22.69
CA PHE A 213 -33.53 -80.00 -23.96
C PHE A 213 -32.82 -81.05 -24.82
N LEU A 214 -31.49 -81.00 -24.91
CA LEU A 214 -30.69 -82.01 -25.61
C LEU A 214 -30.87 -83.39 -24.95
N ASN A 215 -30.72 -83.49 -23.64
CA ASN A 215 -30.90 -84.75 -22.91
C ASN A 215 -32.32 -85.32 -23.05
N GLU A 216 -33.37 -84.48 -22.98
CA GLU A 216 -34.74 -84.90 -23.28
C GLU A 216 -34.90 -85.38 -24.73
N SER A 217 -34.25 -84.72 -25.70
CA SER A 217 -34.39 -85.05 -27.12
C SER A 217 -33.78 -86.39 -27.54
N PHE A 218 -32.74 -86.87 -26.85
CA PHE A 218 -32.10 -88.17 -27.15
C PHE A 218 -32.82 -89.37 -26.52
N THR A 219 -33.80 -89.16 -25.62
CA THR A 219 -34.52 -90.28 -24.96
C THR A 219 -35.57 -90.95 -25.85
N SER A 220 -36.11 -90.27 -26.88
CA SER A 220 -36.97 -90.88 -27.92
C SER A 220 -37.30 -89.87 -29.03
N PRO A 221 -37.15 -90.21 -30.34
CA PRO A 221 -37.51 -89.31 -31.45
C PRO A 221 -38.96 -88.81 -31.42
N THR A 222 -39.89 -89.59 -30.86
CA THR A 222 -41.30 -89.19 -30.69
C THR A 222 -41.52 -88.18 -29.55
N ALA A 223 -40.65 -88.15 -28.54
CA ALA A 223 -40.76 -87.20 -27.42
C ALA A 223 -40.36 -85.78 -27.81
N PHE A 224 -39.40 -85.62 -28.74
CA PHE A 224 -38.95 -84.31 -29.24
C PHE A 224 -40.08 -83.51 -29.90
N LEU A 225 -40.83 -84.14 -30.81
CA LEU A 225 -41.98 -83.52 -31.50
C LEU A 225 -43.10 -83.15 -30.52
N MET A 226 -43.41 -84.02 -29.55
CA MET A 226 -44.45 -83.76 -28.57
C MET A 226 -44.06 -82.62 -27.60
N HIS A 227 -42.79 -82.58 -27.17
CA HIS A 227 -42.29 -81.56 -26.24
C HIS A 227 -42.09 -80.20 -26.92
N SER A 228 -41.64 -80.15 -28.17
CA SER A 228 -41.50 -78.89 -28.93
C SER A 228 -42.87 -78.24 -29.19
N ILE A 229 -43.89 -79.01 -29.57
CA ILE A 229 -45.26 -78.51 -29.72
C ILE A 229 -45.82 -78.00 -28.37
N SER A 230 -45.57 -78.73 -27.27
CA SER A 230 -46.04 -78.31 -25.93
C SER A 230 -45.29 -77.08 -25.38
N LYS A 231 -43.97 -76.98 -25.57
CA LYS A 231 -43.17 -75.81 -25.15
C LYS A 231 -43.45 -74.58 -26.00
N PHE A 232 -43.67 -74.73 -27.31
CA PHE A 232 -44.05 -73.60 -28.17
C PHE A 232 -45.43 -73.06 -27.76
N GLY A 233 -46.39 -73.95 -27.50
CA GLY A 233 -47.70 -73.57 -26.96
C GLY A 233 -47.61 -72.89 -25.58
N LYS A 234 -46.77 -73.40 -24.67
CA LYS A 234 -46.55 -72.77 -23.35
C LYS A 234 -45.80 -71.44 -23.42
N ARG A 235 -44.78 -71.31 -24.28
CA ARG A 235 -44.06 -70.03 -24.49
C ARG A 235 -44.96 -69.00 -25.17
N GLN A 236 -45.77 -69.40 -26.14
CA GLN A 236 -46.75 -68.53 -26.78
C GLN A 236 -47.82 -68.08 -25.78
N ALA A 237 -48.35 -68.99 -24.96
CA ALA A 237 -49.29 -68.65 -23.89
C ALA A 237 -48.64 -67.78 -22.79
N LYS A 238 -47.38 -68.00 -22.45
CA LYS A 238 -46.65 -67.19 -21.46
C LYS A 238 -46.31 -65.80 -21.99
N MET A 239 -45.85 -65.68 -23.24
CA MET A 239 -45.66 -64.40 -23.93
C MET A 239 -46.97 -63.64 -24.03
N GLN A 240 -48.07 -64.33 -24.35
CA GLN A 240 -49.39 -63.72 -24.45
C GLN A 240 -49.89 -63.26 -23.08
N LYS A 241 -49.62 -64.03 -22.02
CA LYS A 241 -49.90 -63.63 -20.63
C LYS A 241 -49.01 -62.50 -20.14
N GLU A 242 -47.72 -62.48 -20.48
CA GLU A 242 -46.80 -61.39 -20.12
C GLU A 242 -47.11 -60.10 -20.92
N LEU A 243 -47.54 -60.21 -22.18
CA LEU A 243 -48.09 -59.07 -22.94
C LEU A 243 -49.42 -58.59 -22.35
N GLU A 244 -50.29 -59.50 -21.92
CA GLU A 244 -51.58 -59.17 -21.34
C GLU A 244 -51.43 -58.58 -19.92
N ASP A 245 -50.48 -59.07 -19.12
CA ASP A 245 -50.12 -58.53 -17.82
C ASP A 245 -49.37 -57.19 -17.97
N ALA A 246 -48.53 -56.99 -19.00
CA ALA A 246 -47.92 -55.70 -19.31
C ALA A 246 -48.92 -54.68 -19.89
N ALA A 247 -49.93 -55.15 -20.64
CA ALA A 247 -51.04 -54.31 -21.11
C ALA A 247 -52.03 -53.96 -19.98
N LYS A 248 -52.15 -54.82 -18.96
CA LYS A 248 -52.90 -54.55 -17.72
C LYS A 248 -52.09 -53.71 -16.72
N ASP A 249 -50.76 -53.80 -16.72
CA ASP A 249 -49.83 -52.92 -15.99
C ASP A 249 -49.61 -51.61 -16.74
N THR A 250 -50.68 -51.01 -17.31
CA THR A 250 -50.76 -49.56 -17.34
C THR A 250 -50.89 -49.12 -15.89
N ARG A 251 -49.75 -48.96 -15.22
CA ARG A 251 -49.69 -48.20 -13.98
C ARG A 251 -50.38 -46.87 -14.26
N PRO A 252 -51.51 -46.53 -13.60
CA PRO A 252 -51.82 -45.13 -13.46
C PRO A 252 -50.58 -44.50 -12.82
N ALA A 253 -50.10 -43.38 -13.36
CA ALA A 253 -49.19 -42.54 -12.62
C ALA A 253 -49.80 -42.37 -11.22
N SER A 254 -49.11 -42.93 -10.22
CA SER A 254 -49.63 -43.05 -8.87
C SER A 254 -50.14 -41.68 -8.38
N PRO A 255 -51.37 -41.58 -7.85
CA PRO A 255 -51.84 -40.37 -7.19
C PRO A 255 -51.20 -40.17 -5.80
N ASP A 256 -50.20 -40.97 -5.39
CA ASP A 256 -49.55 -40.84 -4.07
C ASP A 256 -48.28 -39.96 -4.05
N ARG A 257 -48.19 -38.95 -4.94
CA ARG A 257 -47.26 -37.82 -4.74
C ARG A 257 -47.91 -36.59 -4.10
N ILE A 258 -49.00 -36.79 -3.36
CA ILE A 258 -49.65 -35.79 -2.51
C ILE A 258 -49.64 -36.27 -1.05
N ASN A 259 -48.45 -36.30 -0.45
CA ASN A 259 -48.19 -35.99 0.96
C ASN A 259 -46.72 -36.26 1.30
N LEU A 260 -45.82 -35.56 0.62
CA LEU A 260 -44.58 -35.13 1.29
C LEU A 260 -44.85 -33.71 1.77
N LYS A 261 -45.42 -33.60 2.96
CA LYS A 261 -45.31 -32.36 3.73
C LYS A 261 -43.81 -32.15 3.96
N GLU A 262 -43.37 -30.95 3.59
CA GLU A 262 -42.03 -30.39 3.68
C GLU A 262 -41.10 -30.69 2.49
N GLY A 263 -41.14 -29.76 1.51
CA GLY A 263 -39.90 -29.11 1.11
C GLY A 263 -39.37 -29.31 -0.32
N THR A 264 -40.18 -29.54 -1.34
CA THR A 264 -39.70 -29.42 -2.74
C THR A 264 -40.76 -28.78 -3.64
N ALA A 265 -40.51 -27.52 -4.01
CA ALA A 265 -41.35 -26.76 -4.93
C ALA A 265 -41.29 -27.36 -6.35
N ASN A 266 -42.46 -27.73 -6.87
CA ASN A 266 -42.63 -27.99 -8.30
C ASN A 266 -42.48 -26.65 -9.05
N LEU A 267 -41.34 -26.46 -9.71
CA LEU A 267 -41.13 -25.33 -10.60
C LEU A 267 -41.70 -25.67 -11.98
N THR A 268 -42.98 -25.36 -12.20
CA THR A 268 -43.52 -25.17 -13.55
C THR A 268 -42.83 -23.96 -14.17
N MET A 269 -41.96 -24.17 -15.16
CA MET A 269 -41.38 -23.10 -15.95
C MET A 269 -42.43 -22.55 -16.93
N SER A 270 -43.05 -21.44 -16.56
CA SER A 270 -43.79 -20.60 -17.51
C SER A 270 -42.81 -19.62 -18.15
N VAL A 271 -42.81 -19.54 -19.48
CA VAL A 271 -42.05 -18.50 -20.20
C VAL A 271 -42.70 -17.15 -19.87
N PRO A 272 -41.95 -16.13 -19.41
CA PRO A 272 -42.52 -14.81 -19.13
C PRO A 272 -43.04 -14.16 -20.41
N THR A 273 -44.28 -13.70 -20.42
CA THR A 273 -44.88 -13.00 -21.57
C THR A 273 -44.71 -11.48 -21.49
N GLU A 274 -44.43 -10.95 -20.29
CA GLU A 274 -44.24 -9.52 -20.06
C GLU A 274 -42.77 -9.18 -19.78
N VAL A 275 -42.31 -8.09 -20.37
CA VAL A 275 -40.96 -7.53 -20.14
C VAL A 275 -40.94 -6.84 -18.80
N SER A 276 -40.12 -7.31 -17.86
CA SER A 276 -40.03 -6.75 -16.51
C SER A 276 -39.24 -5.44 -16.45
N ILE A 277 -38.20 -5.28 -17.25
CA ILE A 277 -37.30 -4.11 -17.22
C ILE A 277 -36.80 -3.80 -18.64
N LYS A 278 -36.82 -2.52 -19.02
CA LYS A 278 -36.29 -2.02 -20.29
C LYS A 278 -35.42 -0.79 -20.06
N PHE A 279 -34.18 -0.81 -20.53
CA PHE A 279 -33.27 0.34 -20.46
C PHE A 279 -32.33 0.38 -21.68
N ASN A 280 -31.75 1.55 -21.94
CA ASN A 280 -30.81 1.75 -23.04
C ASN A 280 -29.39 1.39 -22.59
N ALA A 281 -28.93 0.20 -22.97
CA ALA A 281 -27.61 -0.28 -22.57
C ALA A 281 -26.47 0.43 -23.34
N HIS A 282 -26.61 0.67 -24.64
CA HIS A 282 -25.55 1.21 -25.51
C HIS A 282 -26.12 2.28 -26.46
N GLU A 283 -25.25 3.17 -26.96
CA GLU A 283 -25.60 4.20 -27.95
C GLU A 283 -25.69 3.66 -29.39
N GLY A 284 -25.36 2.38 -29.58
CA GLY A 284 -25.46 1.66 -30.84
C GLY A 284 -25.96 0.23 -30.63
N GLU A 285 -25.98 -0.55 -31.71
CA GLU A 285 -26.47 -1.94 -31.70
C GLU A 285 -25.68 -2.81 -30.70
N VAL A 286 -26.41 -3.66 -29.97
CA VAL A 286 -25.83 -4.60 -29.01
C VAL A 286 -25.52 -5.89 -29.76
N ASN A 287 -24.24 -6.21 -29.86
CA ASN A 287 -23.76 -7.36 -30.64
C ASN A 287 -23.55 -8.62 -29.80
N ALA A 288 -23.41 -8.47 -28.48
CA ALA A 288 -23.17 -9.59 -27.59
C ALA A 288 -23.85 -9.37 -26.23
N VAL A 289 -24.48 -10.42 -25.71
CA VAL A 289 -25.08 -10.46 -24.37
C VAL A 289 -24.73 -11.80 -23.71
N ARG A 290 -24.26 -11.78 -22.47
CA ARG A 290 -23.96 -13.00 -21.70
C ARG A 290 -24.25 -12.81 -20.22
N TRP A 291 -25.01 -13.75 -19.67
CA TRP A 291 -25.22 -13.89 -18.23
C TRP A 291 -24.02 -14.56 -17.58
N SER A 292 -23.62 -14.08 -16.40
CA SER A 292 -22.70 -14.83 -15.55
C SER A 292 -23.39 -16.11 -15.05
N PRO A 293 -22.72 -17.27 -15.09
CA PRO A 293 -23.30 -18.55 -14.65
C PRO A 293 -23.41 -18.66 -13.13
N THR A 294 -22.68 -17.82 -12.38
CA THR A 294 -22.58 -17.86 -10.92
C THR A 294 -23.05 -16.57 -10.27
N ASP A 295 -22.81 -15.43 -10.92
CA ASP A 295 -23.14 -14.13 -10.38
C ASP A 295 -24.38 -13.54 -11.05
N ARG A 296 -25.09 -12.66 -10.33
CA ARG A 296 -26.24 -11.92 -10.85
C ARG A 296 -25.78 -10.72 -11.70
N ILE A 297 -24.89 -10.98 -12.65
CA ILE A 297 -24.27 -9.98 -13.52
C ILE A 297 -24.58 -10.30 -14.98
N LEU A 298 -24.98 -9.28 -15.72
CA LEU A 298 -25.15 -9.32 -17.18
C LEU A 298 -24.01 -8.54 -17.85
N ALA A 299 -23.35 -9.15 -18.82
CA ALA A 299 -22.40 -8.47 -19.69
C ALA A 299 -23.03 -8.15 -21.04
N THR A 300 -22.88 -6.91 -21.52
CA THR A 300 -23.32 -6.47 -22.84
C THR A 300 -22.17 -5.80 -23.59
N GLY A 301 -22.04 -6.10 -24.89
CA GLY A 301 -21.06 -5.48 -25.79
C GLY A 301 -21.75 -4.79 -26.96
N GLY A 302 -21.46 -3.50 -27.15
CA GLY A 302 -22.10 -2.65 -28.15
C GLY A 302 -21.18 -2.18 -29.27
N ALA A 303 -21.78 -1.75 -30.39
CA ALA A 303 -21.10 -1.09 -31.50
C ALA A 303 -20.49 0.29 -31.11
N ASP A 304 -20.87 0.82 -29.95
CA ASP A 304 -20.27 1.97 -29.28
C ASP A 304 -18.85 1.69 -28.73
N ARG A 305 -18.30 0.50 -29.02
CA ARG A 305 -16.97 0.01 -28.61
C ARG A 305 -16.79 -0.07 -27.10
N LYS A 306 -17.89 -0.24 -26.36
CA LYS A 306 -17.88 -0.39 -24.91
C LYS A 306 -18.46 -1.75 -24.52
N VAL A 307 -17.91 -2.31 -23.45
CA VAL A 307 -18.50 -3.45 -22.73
C VAL A 307 -19.00 -2.93 -21.39
N LYS A 308 -20.26 -3.23 -21.07
CA LYS A 308 -20.90 -2.80 -19.82
C LYS A 308 -21.31 -4.03 -19.01
N LEU A 309 -21.14 -3.93 -17.70
CA LEU A 309 -21.54 -4.94 -16.73
C LEU A 309 -22.69 -4.39 -15.89
N TRP A 310 -23.76 -5.17 -15.78
CA TRP A 310 -24.98 -4.78 -15.08
C TRP A 310 -25.22 -5.73 -13.93
N ASP A 311 -25.36 -5.18 -12.73
CA ASP A 311 -25.74 -5.93 -11.53
C ASP A 311 -27.27 -5.87 -11.37
N ILE A 312 -27.93 -7.01 -11.55
CA ILE A 312 -29.39 -7.10 -11.57
C ILE A 312 -29.98 -6.95 -10.15
N THR A 313 -29.16 -7.03 -9.11
CA THR A 313 -29.63 -6.88 -7.72
C THR A 313 -29.95 -5.43 -7.37
N LYS A 314 -29.41 -4.47 -8.12
CA LYS A 314 -29.52 -3.05 -7.82
C LYS A 314 -30.72 -2.34 -8.47
N GLY A 315 -31.53 -3.07 -9.26
CA GLY A 315 -32.90 -2.67 -9.62
C GLY A 315 -33.11 -1.24 -10.15
N ASN A 316 -32.12 -0.65 -10.84
CA ASN A 316 -32.24 0.66 -11.47
C ASN A 316 -32.25 0.53 -13.00
#